data_AF-A0A9P6YC16-F1
#
_entry.id   AF-A0A9P6YC16-F1
#
_cell.length_a   1.000
_cell.length_b   1.000
_cell.length_c   1.000
_cell.angle_alpha   90.00
_cell.angle_beta   90.00
_cell.angle_gamma   90.00
#
_symmetry.space_group_name_H-M   'P 1'
#
loop_
_entity.id
_entity.type
_entity.pdbx_description
1 polymer ?
#
loop_
_entity_poly.entity_id
_entity_poly.type
_entity_poly.pdbx_seq_one_letter_code
_entity_poly.pdbx_strand_id
1 'polypeptide(L)'
;MYDIYDGQLWNEFKDRDGNVFTSQARSLLFTLNVDWFQSSKRTVYSVGAVYLTINNLPRSIRYKKENIILVCVIPGPKEPKDTQTNNYLQVLVGDLKELYYDDFFTCTDESPNVPIQVRAALFLIACDILLAERLVAFPARYNTHLQRDFSFGLEDIDAWSLRTNIENRYHAKNWKEATTKRQRADLEQKYGTRFSALHDLEYLDLVRCTAIDPMHGLFLGTVSCLVINDVFIYYFIIDLSPAYVRLYN
;
A
#
# COMPACT_ATOMS: atom_id res chain seq x y z
N MET A 1 11.71 -19.61 -9.49
CA MET A 1 10.49 -18.99 -8.93
C MET A 1 10.95 -17.78 -8.17
N TYR A 2 10.50 -16.59 -8.56
CA TYR A 2 10.96 -15.34 -7.95
C TYR A 2 10.07 -14.97 -6.75
N ASP A 3 10.64 -14.30 -5.75
CA ASP A 3 9.97 -13.82 -4.54
C ASP A 3 10.21 -12.31 -4.35
N ILE A 4 9.56 -11.71 -3.36
CA ILE A 4 9.74 -10.29 -3.01
C ILE A 4 11.19 -9.92 -2.69
N TYR A 5 12.00 -10.88 -2.27
CA TYR A 5 13.45 -10.73 -2.02
C TYR A 5 14.24 -10.43 -3.29
N ASP A 6 13.73 -10.86 -4.45
CA ASP A 6 14.37 -10.63 -5.75
C ASP A 6 14.03 -9.23 -6.32
N GLY A 7 13.18 -8.45 -5.62
CA GLY A 7 12.81 -7.10 -5.98
C GLY A 7 13.95 -6.11 -5.84
N GLN A 8 14.04 -5.15 -6.76
CA GLN A 8 14.96 -4.03 -6.65
C GLN A 8 14.68 -3.23 -5.37
N LEU A 9 13.41 -2.97 -5.09
CA LEU A 9 12.99 -2.26 -3.87
C LEU A 9 13.47 -2.95 -2.58
N TRP A 10 13.53 -4.29 -2.53
CA TRP A 10 14.00 -5.02 -1.35
C TRP A 10 15.47 -4.72 -1.00
N ASN A 11 16.28 -4.53 -2.04
CA ASN A 11 17.71 -4.28 -1.92
C ASN A 11 18.05 -2.79 -1.79
N GLU A 12 17.14 -1.91 -2.23
CA GLU A 12 17.29 -0.46 -2.17
C GLU A 12 16.62 0.18 -0.94
N PHE A 13 15.75 -0.55 -0.23
CA PHE A 13 15.04 -0.01 0.92
C PHE A 13 16.02 0.29 2.06
N LYS A 14 16.20 1.59 2.34
CA LYS A 14 17.16 2.11 3.31
C LYS A 14 16.52 2.37 4.66
N ASP A 15 17.32 2.32 5.70
CA ASP A 15 16.99 2.81 7.04
C ASP A 15 17.24 4.34 7.16
N ARG A 16 17.04 4.87 8.37
CA ARG A 16 17.30 6.29 8.70
C ARG A 16 18.77 6.70 8.52
N ASP A 17 19.70 5.76 8.61
CA ASP A 17 21.14 5.97 8.52
C ASP A 17 21.68 5.77 7.09
N GLY A 18 20.81 5.44 6.13
CA GLY A 18 21.12 5.21 4.73
C GLY A 18 21.63 3.81 4.39
N ASN A 19 21.64 2.88 5.36
CA ASN A 19 22.01 1.48 5.18
C ASN A 19 20.81 0.67 4.67
N VAL A 20 21.07 -0.44 3.97
CA VAL A 20 19.99 -1.35 3.55
C VAL A 20 19.30 -1.94 4.78
N PHE A 21 17.99 -1.67 4.94
CA PHE A 21 17.22 -2.03 6.13
C PHE A 21 17.24 -3.53 6.42
N THR A 22 17.15 -4.34 5.36
CA THR A 22 17.10 -5.81 5.41
C THR A 22 18.44 -6.45 5.72
N SER A 23 19.55 -5.70 5.60
CA SER A 23 20.88 -6.20 5.94
C SER A 23 21.11 -6.27 7.45
N GLN A 24 20.25 -5.64 8.24
CA GLN A 24 20.40 -5.54 9.67
C GLN A 24 19.59 -6.62 10.40
N ALA A 25 20.12 -7.07 11.54
CA ALA A 25 19.45 -8.09 12.33
C ALA A 25 18.09 -7.60 12.84
N ARG A 26 17.10 -8.50 12.84
CA ARG A 26 15.75 -8.30 13.40
C ARG A 26 15.00 -7.11 12.79
N SER A 27 15.24 -6.87 11.51
CA SER A 27 14.51 -5.90 10.68
C SER A 27 13.36 -6.58 9.94
N LEU A 28 12.12 -6.27 10.33
CA LEU A 28 10.90 -6.82 9.76
C LEU A 28 10.30 -5.88 8.72
N LEU A 29 9.97 -6.41 7.55
CA LEU A 29 9.23 -5.69 6.53
C LEU A 29 7.78 -6.20 6.50
N PHE A 30 6.83 -5.28 6.46
CA PHE A 30 5.42 -5.61 6.39
C PHE A 30 4.81 -5.24 5.04
N THR A 31 3.81 -6.02 4.63
CA THR A 31 2.86 -5.58 3.60
C THR A 31 1.52 -5.29 4.27
N LEU A 32 1.00 -4.08 4.07
CA LEU A 32 -0.32 -3.66 4.52
C LEU A 32 -1.37 -4.12 3.52
N ASN A 33 -2.35 -4.86 4.01
CA ASN A 33 -3.52 -5.28 3.25
C ASN A 33 -4.76 -4.69 3.90
N VAL A 34 -5.69 -4.23 3.06
CA VAL A 34 -6.99 -3.76 3.49
C VAL A 34 -8.03 -4.42 2.62
N ASP A 35 -9.03 -5.04 3.25
CA ASP A 35 -10.07 -5.78 2.56
C ASP A 35 -11.45 -5.50 3.19
N TRP A 36 -12.49 -5.44 2.35
CA TRP A 36 -13.88 -5.25 2.77
C TRP A 36 -14.69 -6.50 2.45
N PHE A 37 -15.23 -7.12 3.49
CA PHE A 37 -16.04 -8.31 3.34
C PHE A 37 -17.42 -8.12 3.94
N GLN A 38 -18.39 -8.82 3.36
CA GLN A 38 -19.76 -8.80 3.85
C GLN A 38 -19.90 -9.79 5.01
N SER A 39 -20.13 -9.27 6.21
CA SER A 39 -20.22 -10.07 7.44
C SER A 39 -21.54 -10.86 7.56
N SER A 40 -22.58 -10.45 6.82
CA SER A 40 -23.92 -11.08 6.88
C SER A 40 -24.48 -11.37 5.49
N LYS A 41 -24.97 -12.59 5.26
CA LYS A 41 -25.66 -12.97 4.00
C LYS A 41 -27.06 -12.34 3.85
N ARG A 42 -27.64 -11.81 4.93
CA ARG A 42 -29.05 -11.34 4.98
C ARG A 42 -29.18 -9.82 4.92
N THR A 43 -28.12 -9.09 5.29
CA THR A 43 -28.12 -7.64 5.36
C THR A 43 -26.84 -7.10 4.72
N VAL A 44 -26.95 -5.96 4.03
CA VAL A 44 -25.78 -5.27 3.48
C VAL A 44 -25.01 -4.66 4.66
N TYR A 45 -24.03 -5.41 5.16
CA TYR A 45 -23.18 -5.03 6.28
C TYR A 45 -21.73 -5.37 5.92
N SER A 46 -21.01 -4.35 5.44
CA SER A 46 -19.59 -4.46 5.07
C SER A 46 -18.71 -4.15 6.26
N VAL A 47 -17.71 -4.99 6.52
CA VAL A 47 -16.70 -4.84 7.57
C VAL A 47 -15.33 -4.79 6.91
N GLY A 48 -14.49 -3.87 7.35
CA GLY A 48 -13.13 -3.73 6.85
C GLY A 48 -12.16 -4.45 7.75
N ALA A 49 -11.23 -5.21 7.19
CA ALA A 49 -10.08 -5.74 7.91
C ALA A 49 -8.82 -5.05 7.41
N VAL A 50 -7.99 -4.57 8.35
CA VAL A 50 -6.66 -4.05 8.10
C VAL A 50 -5.67 -5.03 8.73
N TYR A 51 -4.81 -5.62 7.91
CA TYR A 51 -3.89 -6.66 8.37
C TYR A 51 -2.50 -6.53 7.71
N LEU A 52 -1.49 -6.96 8.44
CA LEU A 52 -0.09 -6.96 7.99
C LEU A 52 0.37 -8.40 7.75
N THR A 53 1.16 -8.58 6.70
CA THR A 53 1.88 -9.83 6.45
C THR A 53 3.38 -9.61 6.65
N ILE A 54 4.06 -10.56 7.28
CA ILE A 54 5.50 -10.48 7.54
C ILE A 54 6.29 -10.95 6.32
N ASN A 55 6.90 -10.01 5.59
CA ASN A 55 7.58 -10.28 4.33
C ASN A 55 8.84 -11.14 4.52
N ASN A 56 9.49 -11.08 5.68
CA ASN A 56 10.69 -11.88 5.99
C ASN A 56 10.41 -13.39 6.09
N LEU A 57 9.15 -13.81 6.18
CA LEU A 57 8.80 -15.24 6.23
C LEU A 57 8.85 -15.86 4.83
N PRO A 58 9.27 -17.14 4.71
CA PRO A 58 9.21 -17.88 3.46
C PRO A 58 7.80 -17.86 2.85
N ARG A 59 7.73 -17.75 1.52
CA ARG A 59 6.46 -17.66 0.77
C ARG A 59 5.44 -18.74 1.17
N SER A 60 5.89 -19.96 1.44
CA SER A 60 5.03 -21.11 1.79
C SER A 60 4.27 -20.94 3.11
N ILE A 61 4.73 -20.06 4.00
CA ILE A 61 4.11 -19.82 5.31
C ILE A 61 3.64 -18.38 5.52
N ARG A 62 4.11 -17.44 4.70
CA ARG A 62 3.85 -15.99 4.81
C ARG A 62 2.38 -15.60 4.95
N TYR A 63 1.50 -16.24 4.17
CA TYR A 63 0.06 -15.94 4.14
C TYR A 63 -0.79 -16.92 4.95
N LYS A 64 -0.17 -17.74 5.81
CA LYS A 64 -0.93 -18.57 6.76
C LYS A 64 -1.55 -17.68 7.82
N LYS A 65 -2.77 -18.02 8.26
CA LYS A 65 -3.51 -17.30 9.31
C LYS A 65 -2.71 -17.02 10.58
N GLU A 66 -1.77 -17.91 10.94
CA GLU A 66 -0.91 -17.80 12.12
C GLU A 66 0.19 -16.73 11.99
N ASN A 67 0.49 -16.30 10.76
CA ASN A 67 1.54 -15.35 10.42
C ASN A 67 0.99 -14.00 9.90
N ILE A 68 -0.32 -13.80 10.00
CA ILE A 68 -1.00 -12.56 9.65
C ILE A 68 -1.30 -11.80 10.94
N ILE A 69 -0.91 -10.53 10.98
CA ILE A 69 -1.17 -9.64 12.11
C ILE A 69 -2.41 -8.82 11.77
N LEU A 70 -3.52 -9.08 12.48
CA LEU A 70 -4.72 -8.25 12.36
C LEU A 70 -4.50 -6.96 13.15
N VAL A 71 -4.46 -5.82 12.44
CA VAL A 71 -4.22 -4.50 13.05
C VAL A 71 -5.53 -3.88 13.52
N CYS A 72 -6.55 -3.89 12.66
CA CYS A 72 -7.82 -3.23 12.96
C CYS A 72 -8.98 -3.90 12.22
N VAL A 73 -10.15 -3.88 12.86
CA VAL A 73 -11.43 -4.19 12.24
C VAL A 73 -12.26 -2.91 12.20
N ILE A 74 -12.57 -2.43 11.00
CA ILE A 74 -13.37 -1.24 10.78
C ILE A 74 -14.85 -1.66 10.77
N PRO A 75 -15.66 -1.16 11.71
CA PRO A 75 -17.05 -1.58 11.82
C PRO A 75 -17.89 -1.09 10.64
N GLY A 76 -18.87 -1.93 10.26
CA GLY A 76 -19.89 -1.59 9.26
C GLY A 76 -20.98 -0.66 9.80
N PRO A 77 -22.05 -0.38 9.03
CA PRO A 77 -22.56 -1.22 7.93
C PRO A 77 -22.00 -0.90 6.54
N LYS A 78 -21.33 0.24 6.37
CA LYS A 78 -20.80 0.71 5.09
C LYS A 78 -19.34 1.08 5.25
N GLU A 79 -18.62 0.99 4.14
CA GLU A 79 -17.26 1.48 4.05
C GLU A 79 -17.18 2.97 4.46
N PRO A 80 -16.16 3.38 5.23
CA PRO A 80 -15.92 4.77 5.61
C PRO A 80 -15.84 5.68 4.39
N LYS A 81 -16.39 6.88 4.51
CA LYS A 81 -16.37 7.87 3.43
C LYS A 81 -15.14 8.76 3.53
N ASP A 82 -14.67 9.23 2.38
CA ASP A 82 -13.63 10.25 2.24
C ASP A 82 -12.36 9.91 3.07
N THR A 83 -11.99 10.77 4.02
CA THR A 83 -10.77 10.65 4.83
C THR A 83 -10.99 9.89 6.14
N GLN A 84 -12.16 9.31 6.40
CA GLN A 84 -12.42 8.62 7.67
C GLN A 84 -11.52 7.41 7.87
N THR A 85 -11.14 6.72 6.79
CA THR A 85 -10.16 5.62 6.81
C THR A 85 -8.82 6.07 7.36
N ASN A 86 -8.42 7.32 7.15
CA ASN A 86 -7.18 7.87 7.69
C ASN A 86 -7.17 7.84 9.22
N ASN A 87 -8.31 8.00 9.89
CA ASN A 87 -8.36 7.98 11.36
C ASN A 87 -7.94 6.61 11.93
N TYR A 88 -8.32 5.53 11.25
CA TYR A 88 -7.92 4.18 11.62
C TYR A 88 -6.45 3.92 11.29
N LEU A 89 -6.00 4.36 10.11
CA LEU A 89 -4.61 4.19 9.68
C LEU A 89 -3.61 5.03 10.48
N GLN A 90 -4.02 6.17 11.06
CA GLN A 90 -3.15 7.01 11.88
C GLN A 90 -2.59 6.26 13.10
N VAL A 91 -3.37 5.34 13.69
CA VAL A 91 -2.89 4.49 14.79
C VAL A 91 -1.75 3.60 14.31
N LEU A 92 -1.95 2.88 13.20
CA LEU A 92 -0.93 2.04 12.58
C LEU A 92 0.31 2.85 12.16
N VAL A 93 0.11 4.05 11.61
CA VAL A 93 1.21 4.94 11.22
C VAL A 93 2.03 5.37 12.44
N GLY A 94 1.40 5.62 13.58
CA GLY A 94 2.10 5.89 14.84
C GLY A 94 3.02 4.74 15.24
N ASP A 95 2.47 3.52 15.30
CA ASP A 95 3.23 2.32 15.68
C ASP A 95 4.39 2.05 14.69
N LEU A 96 4.13 2.23 13.38
CA LEU A 96 5.16 2.06 12.34
C LEU A 96 6.26 3.13 12.40
N LYS A 97 5.97 4.33 12.92
CA LYS A 97 6.98 5.36 13.13
C LYS A 97 7.88 4.99 14.30
N GLU A 98 7.31 4.53 15.40
CA GLU A 98 8.07 4.07 16.56
C GLU A 98 8.98 2.89 16.16
N LEU A 99 8.46 1.91 15.41
CA LEU A 99 9.25 0.74 14.98
C LEU A 99 10.35 1.05 13.96
N TYR A 100 10.26 2.16 13.24
CA TYR A 100 11.21 2.53 12.18
C TYR A 100 12.22 3.59 12.64
N TYR A 101 11.72 4.66 13.27
CA TYR A 101 12.53 5.81 13.65
C TYR A 101 13.08 5.72 15.06
N ASP A 102 12.42 5.01 15.97
CA ASP A 102 12.86 4.88 17.36
C ASP A 102 13.56 3.54 17.60
N ASP A 103 14.37 3.47 18.64
CA ASP A 103 15.02 2.22 19.03
C ASP A 103 14.05 1.41 19.90
N PHE A 104 13.24 0.56 19.26
CA PHE A 104 12.30 -0.31 19.94
C PHE A 104 12.97 -1.59 20.48
N PHE A 105 12.85 -1.83 21.79
CA PHE A 105 13.41 -3.00 22.46
C PHE A 105 12.32 -3.86 23.09
N THR A 106 12.39 -5.17 22.87
CA THR A 106 11.47 -6.12 23.50
C THR A 106 12.18 -7.41 23.88
N CYS A 107 11.68 -8.11 24.89
CA CYS A 107 12.13 -9.46 25.20
C CYS A 107 11.49 -10.45 24.23
N THR A 108 12.23 -11.51 23.90
CA THR A 108 11.74 -12.61 23.05
C THR A 108 11.81 -13.92 23.82
N ASP A 109 11.18 -14.97 23.30
CA ASP A 109 11.28 -16.30 23.92
C ASP A 109 12.74 -16.80 24.01
N GLU A 110 13.57 -16.43 23.03
CA GLU A 110 15.01 -16.73 23.02
C GLU A 110 15.81 -15.86 23.99
N SER A 111 15.30 -14.67 24.31
CA SER A 111 15.94 -13.72 25.22
C SER A 111 14.92 -13.09 26.18
N PRO A 112 14.44 -13.84 27.18
CA PRO A 112 13.32 -13.42 28.03
C PRO A 112 13.72 -12.31 29.01
N ASN A 113 15.01 -12.24 29.37
CA ASN A 113 15.53 -11.31 30.38
C ASN A 113 16.38 -10.18 29.80
N VAL A 114 16.67 -10.21 28.50
CA VAL A 114 17.50 -9.20 27.84
C VAL A 114 16.70 -8.63 26.67
N PRO A 115 16.22 -7.39 26.76
CA PRO A 115 15.54 -6.74 25.66
C PRO A 115 16.46 -6.65 24.45
N ILE A 116 15.97 -7.12 23.30
CA ILE A 116 16.68 -7.03 22.03
C ILE A 116 16.01 -5.98 21.16
N GLN A 117 16.82 -5.25 20.39
CA GLN A 117 16.31 -4.28 19.44
C GLN A 117 15.60 -4.99 18.29
N VAL A 118 14.37 -4.58 18.01
CA VAL A 118 13.57 -5.03 16.87
C VAL A 118 13.17 -3.79 16.08
N ARG A 119 13.29 -3.88 14.76
CA ARG A 119 12.88 -2.80 13.85
C ARG A 119 11.83 -3.32 12.91
N ALA A 120 10.91 -2.45 12.52
CA ALA A 120 9.98 -2.80 11.47
C ALA A 120 9.64 -1.61 10.57
N ALA A 121 9.32 -1.91 9.32
CA ALA A 121 8.92 -0.91 8.35
C ALA A 121 7.78 -1.43 7.48
N LEU A 122 6.94 -0.51 7.02
CA LEU A 122 6.00 -0.81 5.94
C LEU A 122 6.77 -0.82 4.61
N PHE A 123 6.68 -1.91 3.88
CA PHE A 123 7.38 -2.09 2.60
C PHE A 123 6.44 -1.97 1.42
N LEU A 124 5.25 -2.57 1.53
CA LEU A 124 4.25 -2.60 0.47
C LEU A 124 2.86 -2.33 1.01
N ILE A 125 2.02 -1.76 0.15
CA ILE A 125 0.59 -1.63 0.37
C ILE A 125 -0.08 -2.42 -0.75
N ALA A 126 -0.74 -3.52 -0.39
CA ALA A 126 -1.55 -4.29 -1.30
C ALA A 126 -3.03 -3.96 -1.06
N CYS A 127 -3.69 -3.47 -2.10
CA CYS A 127 -5.10 -3.13 -2.02
C CYS A 127 -5.78 -3.24 -3.39
N ASP A 128 -7.09 -3.45 -3.38
CA ASP A 128 -7.89 -3.43 -4.60
C ASP A 128 -7.87 -2.04 -5.24
N ILE A 129 -8.16 -1.95 -6.55
CA ILE A 129 -8.16 -0.68 -7.29
C ILE A 129 -9.05 0.37 -6.61
N LEU A 130 -10.27 -0.01 -6.20
CA LEU A 130 -11.22 0.89 -5.52
C LEU A 130 -10.70 1.33 -4.14
N LEU A 131 -9.85 0.53 -3.51
CA LEU A 131 -9.22 0.83 -2.23
C LEU A 131 -7.94 1.64 -2.38
N ALA A 132 -7.18 1.45 -3.45
CA ALA A 132 -6.03 2.28 -3.79
C ALA A 132 -6.43 3.76 -3.92
N GLU A 133 -7.62 4.03 -4.49
CA GLU A 133 -8.18 5.39 -4.55
C GLU A 133 -8.37 6.04 -3.18
N ARG A 134 -8.61 5.24 -2.14
CA ARG A 134 -9.00 5.70 -0.80
C ARG A 134 -7.86 5.65 0.20
N LEU A 135 -7.01 4.63 0.09
CA LEU A 135 -5.89 4.35 1.00
C LEU A 135 -4.60 5.01 0.55
N VAL A 136 -4.35 5.02 -0.75
CA VAL A 136 -3.14 5.61 -1.35
C VAL A 136 -3.47 6.90 -2.09
N ALA A 137 -4.76 7.24 -2.14
CA ALA A 137 -5.24 8.54 -2.54
C ALA A 137 -5.00 8.86 -4.03
N PHE A 138 -4.97 7.84 -4.88
CA PHE A 138 -4.91 7.96 -6.34
C PHE A 138 -6.32 7.80 -6.96
N PRO A 139 -7.09 8.86 -7.22
CA PRO A 139 -8.41 8.73 -7.83
C PRO A 139 -8.28 8.19 -9.27
N ALA A 140 -9.10 7.20 -9.65
CA ALA A 140 -9.09 6.57 -10.98
C ALA A 140 -9.88 7.35 -12.04
N ARG A 141 -10.52 8.47 -11.68
CA ARG A 141 -11.49 9.18 -12.53
C ARG A 141 -10.97 10.45 -13.20
N TYR A 142 -9.71 10.82 -13.00
CA TYR A 142 -9.20 12.10 -13.50
C TYR A 142 -8.12 11.93 -14.57
N ASN A 143 -8.50 12.44 -15.73
CA ASN A 143 -7.80 12.41 -16.99
C ASN A 143 -6.76 13.53 -16.98
N THR A 144 -5.68 13.34 -16.23
CA THR A 144 -4.52 14.22 -16.31
C THR A 144 -3.34 13.42 -16.80
N HIS A 145 -2.60 13.98 -17.75
CA HIS A 145 -1.31 13.48 -18.27
C HIS A 145 -0.24 13.20 -17.18
N LEU A 146 -0.58 13.40 -15.90
CA LEU A 146 0.22 13.24 -14.70
C LEU A 146 -0.27 12.08 -13.80
N GLN A 147 -1.37 11.42 -14.17
CA GLN A 147 -1.86 10.18 -13.58
C GLN A 147 -1.72 9.03 -14.58
N ARG A 148 -1.56 7.81 -14.04
CA ARG A 148 -1.89 6.59 -14.77
C ARG A 148 -3.40 6.62 -15.04
N ASP A 149 -3.82 7.26 -16.12
CA ASP A 149 -5.20 7.17 -16.55
C ASP A 149 -5.44 5.76 -17.09
N PHE A 150 -6.00 4.92 -16.24
CA PHE A 150 -6.34 3.54 -16.54
C PHE A 150 -7.49 3.40 -17.54
N SER A 151 -8.10 4.53 -17.94
CA SER A 151 -9.23 4.62 -18.85
C SER A 151 -8.82 4.73 -20.32
N PHE A 152 -7.61 5.25 -20.59
CA PHE A 152 -7.06 5.35 -21.95
C PHE A 152 -6.12 4.18 -22.19
N GLY A 153 -6.30 3.50 -23.32
CA GLY A 153 -5.47 2.38 -23.72
C GLY A 153 -3.97 2.68 -23.63
N LEU A 154 -3.18 1.62 -23.51
CA LEU A 154 -1.72 1.60 -23.32
C LEU A 154 -0.94 2.05 -24.56
N GLU A 155 -1.56 2.84 -25.45
CA GLU A 155 -1.04 3.15 -26.78
C GLU A 155 0.15 4.13 -26.75
N ASP A 156 0.52 4.69 -25.58
CA ASP A 156 1.59 5.69 -25.48
C ASP A 156 2.32 5.68 -24.12
N ILE A 157 2.71 4.49 -23.62
CA ILE A 157 3.39 4.34 -22.31
C ILE A 157 4.68 5.15 -22.24
N ASP A 158 5.43 5.26 -23.35
CA ASP A 158 6.69 6.00 -23.41
C ASP A 158 6.49 7.52 -23.30
N ALA A 159 5.27 8.01 -23.58
CA ALA A 159 4.91 9.40 -23.40
C ALA A 159 4.48 9.74 -21.97
N TRP A 160 4.39 8.75 -21.07
CA TRP A 160 3.93 8.96 -19.70
C TRP A 160 5.04 9.51 -18.82
N SER A 161 4.78 10.66 -18.20
CA SER A 161 5.65 11.17 -17.14
C SER A 161 5.47 10.34 -15.86
N LEU A 162 6.57 9.76 -15.36
CA LEU A 162 6.57 9.05 -14.08
C LEU A 162 6.42 10.05 -12.94
N ARG A 163 5.38 9.84 -12.12
CA ARG A 163 5.17 10.60 -10.89
C ARG A 163 6.27 10.28 -9.89
N THR A 164 6.88 11.31 -9.30
CA THR A 164 7.86 11.11 -8.23
C THR A 164 7.20 11.12 -6.85
N ASN A 165 7.83 10.46 -5.87
CA ASN A 165 7.40 10.50 -4.46
C ASN A 165 7.32 11.94 -3.93
N ILE A 166 8.28 12.79 -4.33
CA ILE A 166 8.37 14.19 -3.89
C ILE A 166 7.15 14.99 -4.37
N GLU A 167 6.83 14.89 -5.67
CA GLU A 167 5.65 15.56 -6.24
C GLU A 167 4.36 15.04 -5.61
N ASN A 168 4.24 13.72 -5.47
CA ASN A 168 3.05 13.12 -4.86
C ASN A 168 2.82 13.66 -3.44
N ARG A 169 3.87 13.72 -2.61
CA ARG A 169 3.80 14.26 -1.25
C ARG A 169 3.46 15.75 -1.24
N TYR A 170 4.06 16.52 -2.14
CA TYR A 170 3.77 17.94 -2.27
C TYR A 170 2.29 18.19 -2.59
N HIS A 171 1.74 17.46 -3.56
CA HIS A 171 0.32 17.57 -3.93
C HIS A 171 -0.61 17.06 -2.81
N ALA A 172 -0.26 15.96 -2.14
CA ALA A 172 -1.01 15.45 -0.99
C ALA A 172 -1.07 16.46 0.16
N LYS A 173 0.05 17.15 0.44
CA LYS A 173 0.12 18.20 1.46
C LYS A 173 -0.78 19.38 1.10
N ASN A 174 -0.68 19.89 -0.13
CA ASN A 174 -1.55 20.97 -0.61
C ASN A 174 -3.04 20.60 -0.52
N TRP A 175 -3.37 19.34 -0.80
CA TRP A 175 -4.73 18.83 -0.65
C TRP A 175 -5.18 18.80 0.81
N LYS A 176 -4.31 18.38 1.75
CA LYS A 176 -4.59 18.36 3.19
C LYS A 176 -4.85 19.77 3.73
N GLU A 177 -4.03 20.73 3.30
CA GLU A 177 -4.08 22.14 3.73
C GLU A 177 -5.24 22.93 3.09
N ALA A 178 -5.80 22.43 1.98
CA ALA A 178 -6.96 23.05 1.36
C ALA A 178 -8.16 23.07 2.31
N THR A 179 -8.77 24.24 2.46
CA THR A 179 -9.84 24.51 3.45
C THR A 179 -11.22 24.15 2.92
N THR A 180 -11.44 24.23 1.61
CA THR A 180 -12.74 23.98 1.00
C THR A 180 -12.80 22.64 0.27
N LYS A 181 -13.98 22.00 0.29
CA LYS A 181 -14.23 20.77 -0.48
C LYS A 181 -14.03 20.97 -1.98
N ARG A 182 -14.35 22.17 -2.49
CA ARG A 182 -14.17 22.53 -3.90
C ARG A 182 -12.69 22.59 -4.26
N GLN A 183 -11.86 23.28 -3.48
CA GLN A 183 -10.41 23.31 -3.71
C GLN A 183 -9.80 21.91 -3.68
N ARG A 184 -10.23 21.06 -2.74
CA ARG A 184 -9.80 19.65 -2.70
C ARG A 184 -10.16 18.90 -3.97
N ALA A 185 -11.40 19.05 -4.46
CA ALA A 185 -11.83 18.44 -5.71
C ALA A 185 -11.04 18.98 -6.92
N ASP A 186 -10.76 20.29 -6.98
CA ASP A 186 -9.97 20.90 -8.06
C ASP A 186 -8.51 20.39 -8.04
N LEU A 187 -7.91 20.25 -6.84
CA LEU A 187 -6.57 19.69 -6.67
C LEU A 187 -6.50 18.20 -7.02
N GLU A 188 -7.51 17.42 -6.64
CA GLU A 188 -7.67 16.03 -7.06
C GLU A 188 -7.79 15.91 -8.57
N GLN A 189 -8.60 16.76 -9.18
CA GLN A 189 -8.78 16.75 -10.63
C GLN A 189 -7.49 17.14 -11.35
N LYS A 190 -6.71 18.09 -10.80
CA LYS A 190 -5.50 18.60 -11.45
C LYS A 190 -4.28 17.70 -11.26
N TYR A 191 -4.08 17.16 -10.06
CA TYR A 191 -2.86 16.44 -9.70
C TYR A 191 -3.12 14.97 -9.40
N GLY A 192 -4.37 14.56 -9.21
CA GLY A 192 -4.66 13.16 -9.03
C GLY A 192 -4.10 12.57 -7.73
N THR A 193 -4.09 13.38 -6.67
CA THR A 193 -3.60 12.97 -5.35
C THR A 193 -4.51 13.54 -4.27
N ARG A 194 -4.86 12.70 -3.29
CA ARG A 194 -5.43 13.11 -2.00
C ARG A 194 -4.41 12.90 -0.87
N PHE A 195 -4.74 13.40 0.32
CA PHE A 195 -3.97 13.05 1.50
C PHE A 195 -4.43 11.71 2.09
N SER A 196 -3.47 10.82 2.33
CA SER A 196 -3.64 9.61 3.15
C SER A 196 -2.74 9.68 4.38
N ALA A 197 -3.16 9.08 5.49
CA ALA A 197 -2.34 8.95 6.68
C ALA A 197 -0.95 8.32 6.40
N LEU A 198 -0.87 7.43 5.41
CA LEU A 198 0.38 6.78 5.02
C LEU A 198 1.41 7.76 4.44
N HIS A 199 0.99 8.96 3.99
CA HIS A 199 1.92 10.01 3.58
C HIS A 199 2.76 10.51 4.76
N ASP A 200 2.33 10.30 6.00
CA ASP A 200 3.11 10.71 7.16
C ASP A 200 4.33 9.78 7.41
N LEU A 201 4.43 8.62 6.73
CA LEU A 201 5.61 7.74 6.75
C LEU A 201 6.63 8.23 5.72
N GLU A 202 7.60 9.06 6.10
CA GLU A 202 8.50 9.73 5.14
C GLU A 202 9.42 8.77 4.38
N TYR A 203 9.80 7.66 5.02
CA TYR A 203 10.62 6.61 4.39
C TYR A 203 9.90 5.85 3.26
N LEU A 204 8.56 5.92 3.21
CA LEU A 204 7.77 5.12 2.29
C LEU A 204 7.52 5.86 0.98
N ASP A 205 7.87 5.25 -0.15
CA ASP A 205 7.49 5.75 -1.46
C ASP A 205 6.13 5.21 -1.87
N LEU A 206 5.05 5.97 -1.62
CA LEU A 206 3.70 5.52 -1.94
C LEU A 206 3.46 5.27 -3.44
N VAL A 207 4.26 5.87 -4.33
CA VAL A 207 4.13 5.68 -5.77
C VAL A 207 4.69 4.31 -6.17
N ARG A 208 5.83 3.91 -5.60
CA ARG A 208 6.51 2.63 -5.91
C ARG A 208 6.03 1.46 -5.04
N CYS A 209 5.64 1.73 -3.79
CA CYS A 209 5.30 0.71 -2.78
C CYS A 209 3.83 0.29 -2.81
N THR A 210 3.02 0.82 -3.72
CA THR A 210 1.60 0.46 -3.83
C THR A 210 1.43 -0.60 -4.92
N ALA A 211 1.07 -1.81 -4.50
CA ALA A 211 0.71 -2.90 -5.38
C ALA A 211 -0.82 -3.01 -5.48
N ILE A 212 -1.33 -3.07 -6.71
CA ILE A 212 -2.74 -3.35 -6.95
C ILE A 212 -2.93 -4.88 -6.90
N ASP A 213 -3.84 -5.35 -6.05
CA ASP A 213 -4.18 -6.78 -6.01
C ASP A 213 -5.08 -7.16 -7.19
N PRO A 214 -4.62 -8.02 -8.12
CA PRO A 214 -5.45 -8.46 -9.24
C PRO A 214 -6.53 -9.46 -8.82
N MET A 215 -6.44 -10.12 -7.65
CA MET A 215 -7.36 -11.20 -7.27
C MET A 215 -8.83 -10.77 -7.26
N HIS A 216 -9.14 -9.61 -6.67
CA HIS A 216 -10.52 -9.11 -6.66
C HIS A 216 -10.98 -8.62 -8.03
N GLY A 217 -10.10 -8.02 -8.83
CA GLY A 217 -10.40 -7.61 -10.20
C GLY A 217 -10.75 -8.78 -11.11
N LEU A 218 -10.03 -9.91 -10.95
CA LEU A 218 -10.17 -11.12 -11.75
C LEU A 218 -11.50 -11.86 -11.48
N PHE A 219 -11.88 -11.99 -10.20
CA PHE A 219 -13.06 -12.78 -9.81
C PHE A 219 -14.39 -12.00 -9.80
N LEU A 220 -14.37 -10.66 -9.76
CA LEU A 220 -15.59 -9.83 -9.75
C LEU A 220 -16.08 -9.40 -11.15
N GLY A 221 -15.46 -9.89 -12.23
CA GLY A 221 -15.88 -9.56 -13.60
C GLY A 221 -15.45 -8.18 -14.09
N THR A 222 -14.72 -7.41 -13.28
CA THR A 222 -14.04 -6.17 -13.68
C THR A 222 -13.01 -6.42 -14.79
N VAL A 223 -12.63 -7.70 -15.01
CA VAL A 223 -11.81 -8.14 -16.12
C VAL A 223 -12.43 -7.91 -17.49
N SER A 224 -13.75 -7.76 -17.64
CA SER A 224 -14.28 -7.48 -18.98
C SER A 224 -13.76 -6.15 -19.57
N CYS A 225 -13.27 -5.23 -18.72
CA CYS A 225 -12.53 -4.04 -19.14
C CYS A 225 -11.00 -4.21 -19.08
N LEU A 226 -10.48 -5.23 -18.40
CA LEU A 226 -9.03 -5.47 -18.21
C LEU A 226 -8.45 -6.52 -19.19
N VAL A 227 -9.23 -7.47 -19.72
CA VAL A 227 -8.78 -8.50 -20.68
C VAL A 227 -8.43 -7.88 -22.05
N ILE A 228 -8.79 -6.62 -22.31
CA ILE A 228 -8.46 -6.01 -23.61
C ILE A 228 -6.97 -5.64 -23.72
N ASN A 229 -6.21 -5.51 -22.64
CA ASN A 229 -4.80 -5.09 -22.76
C ASN A 229 -3.87 -5.73 -21.71
N ASP A 230 -3.19 -6.81 -22.11
CA ASP A 230 -2.22 -7.66 -21.38
C ASP A 230 -0.98 -6.94 -20.75
N VAL A 231 -0.99 -5.62 -20.57
CA VAL A 231 0.20 -4.83 -20.17
C VAL A 231 0.01 -4.10 -18.83
N PHE A 232 -1.18 -4.12 -18.23
CA PHE A 232 -1.46 -3.49 -16.92
C PHE A 232 -0.62 -4.05 -15.77
N ILE A 233 -0.36 -5.35 -15.82
CA ILE A 233 0.41 -6.08 -14.81
C ILE A 233 1.91 -5.77 -14.98
N TYR A 234 2.37 -5.41 -16.18
CA TYR A 234 3.79 -5.18 -16.43
C TYR A 234 4.31 -3.93 -15.72
N TYR A 235 3.64 -2.77 -15.80
CA TYR A 235 4.23 -1.49 -15.38
C TYR A 235 4.07 -1.09 -13.89
N PHE A 236 3.15 -1.69 -13.14
CA PHE A 236 3.10 -1.53 -11.67
C PHE A 236 4.15 -2.37 -10.95
N ILE A 237 4.74 -3.35 -11.65
CA ILE A 237 5.55 -4.42 -11.07
C ILE A 237 7.04 -4.32 -11.49
N ILE A 238 7.42 -3.40 -12.38
CA ILE A 238 8.81 -3.34 -12.89
C ILE A 238 9.83 -3.00 -11.79
N ASP A 239 9.46 -2.24 -10.76
CA ASP A 239 10.33 -1.99 -9.60
C ASP A 239 10.27 -3.09 -8.51
N LEU A 240 9.28 -3.99 -8.60
CA LEU A 240 9.02 -5.07 -7.65
C LEU A 240 9.27 -6.45 -8.27
N SER A 241 10.36 -6.58 -9.03
CA SER A 241 10.75 -7.82 -9.73
C SER A 241 9.68 -8.34 -10.72
N PRO A 242 10.09 -8.93 -11.86
CA PRO A 242 9.21 -9.76 -12.70
C PRO A 242 8.43 -10.87 -11.94
N ALA A 243 8.76 -11.11 -10.66
CA ALA A 243 8.10 -12.02 -9.73
C ALA A 243 6.63 -11.73 -9.45
N TYR A 244 6.26 -10.47 -9.21
CA TYR A 244 4.94 -10.15 -8.68
C TYR A 244 3.85 -10.44 -9.72
N VAL A 245 4.19 -10.38 -11.02
CA VAL A 245 3.34 -10.72 -12.18
C VAL A 245 2.94 -12.21 -12.17
N ARG A 246 3.79 -13.10 -11.64
CA ARG A 246 3.55 -14.57 -11.62
C ARG A 246 3.10 -15.11 -10.27
N LEU A 247 2.81 -14.25 -9.29
CA LEU A 247 2.21 -14.68 -8.03
C LEU A 247 0.74 -15.12 -8.21
N TYR A 248 0.11 -14.74 -9.33
CA TYR A 248 -1.32 -14.93 -9.60
C TYR A 248 -1.63 -15.66 -10.93
N ASN A 249 -0.64 -16.33 -11.51
CA ASN A 249 -0.83 -17.32 -12.59
C ASN A 249 -0.46 -18.72 -12.09
#